data_AF-A0A2K3KWC7-F1
#
_entry.id   AF-A0A2K3KWC7-F1
#
_cell.length_a   1.000
_cell.length_b   1.000
_cell.length_c   1.000
_cell.angle_alpha   90.00
_cell.angle_beta   90.00
_cell.angle_gamma   90.00
#
_symmetry.space_group_name_H-M   'P 1'
#
loop_
_entity.id
_entity.type
_entity.pdbx_description
1 polymer ?
#
loop_
_entity_poly.entity_id
_entity_poly.type
_entity_poly.pdbx_seq_one_letter_code
_entity_poly.pdbx_strand_id
1 'polypeptide(L)'
;MASGNGGLPNNLPILDSKNWDRWQKQMKSLFGFQDTLEAVVNGVQALPANANQEARNAHKDMKKKDCKALYAIQAAVDTANFDRISHVDTAKEAWDILVKYYDGGEKVKAVKLQSLRRQYELLQMEKSDSIGSYAAKVQSLVHTMKHCGEQITDKMIVEK
;
A
#
# COMPACT_ATOMS: atom_id res chain seq x y z
N MET A 1 -2.89 -14.56 32.49
CA MET A 1 -2.97 -14.32 31.04
C MET A 1 -2.34 -12.97 30.77
N ALA A 2 -1.15 -12.94 30.16
CA ALA A 2 -0.42 -11.69 29.95
C ALA A 2 -1.06 -10.91 28.79
N SER A 3 -1.74 -9.81 29.12
CA SER A 3 -2.15 -8.81 28.14
C SER A 3 -0.90 -8.17 27.55
N GLY A 4 -0.45 -8.67 26.40
CA GLY A 4 0.59 -8.03 25.61
C GLY A 4 0.09 -6.67 25.15
N ASN A 5 0.64 -5.59 25.71
CA ASN A 5 0.39 -4.22 25.29
C ASN A 5 0.85 -4.06 23.83
N GLY A 6 -0.05 -4.30 22.87
CA GLY A 6 0.14 -4.10 21.44
C GLY A 6 0.10 -2.63 21.05
N GLY A 7 0.91 -1.81 21.73
CA GLY A 7 1.10 -0.39 21.44
C GLY A 7 1.75 -0.16 20.08
N LEU A 8 1.63 1.06 19.56
CA LEU A 8 2.35 1.44 18.35
C LEU A 8 3.87 1.40 18.61
N PRO A 9 4.68 0.99 17.62
CA PRO A 9 6.13 1.08 17.72
C PRO A 9 6.54 2.51 18.08
N ASN A 10 7.52 2.68 18.97
CA ASN A 10 8.02 3.99 19.41
C ASN A 10 8.60 4.87 18.29
N ASN A 11 8.70 4.36 17.05
CA ASN A 11 9.29 5.07 15.93
C ASN A 11 8.54 4.76 14.62
N LEU A 12 7.30 5.24 14.50
CA LEU A 12 6.55 5.15 13.25
C LEU A 12 7.24 6.01 12.17
N PRO A 13 7.36 5.50 10.93
CA PRO A 13 7.85 6.34 9.84
C PRO A 13 6.83 7.46 9.59
N ILE A 14 7.29 8.71 9.58
CA ILE A 14 6.43 9.85 9.24
C ILE A 14 6.37 9.98 7.72
N LEU A 15 5.16 9.94 7.17
CA LEU A 15 4.92 10.13 5.74
C LEU A 15 5.23 11.58 5.36
N ASP A 16 6.09 11.73 4.35
CA ASP A 16 6.40 12.99 3.71
C ASP A 16 6.17 12.90 2.19
N SER A 17 6.58 13.92 1.44
CA SER A 17 6.41 13.95 -0.02
C SER A 17 7.33 12.99 -0.80
N LYS A 18 8.35 12.41 -0.16
CA LYS A 18 9.45 11.68 -0.81
C LYS A 18 9.49 10.19 -0.45
N ASN A 19 8.83 9.78 0.63
CA ASN A 19 9.02 8.45 1.22
C ASN A 19 7.82 7.50 1.09
N TRP A 20 6.82 7.82 0.25
CA TRP A 20 5.58 7.06 0.09
C TRP A 20 5.80 5.55 -0.09
N ASP A 21 6.62 5.12 -1.05
CA ASP A 21 6.83 3.69 -1.34
C ASP A 21 7.35 2.91 -0.13
N ARG A 22 8.22 3.52 0.67
CA ARG A 22 8.77 2.94 1.89
C ARG A 22 7.71 2.96 2.99
N TRP A 23 7.07 4.11 3.21
CA TRP A 23 6.05 4.31 4.24
C TRP A 23 4.88 3.33 4.06
N GLN A 24 4.36 3.21 2.83
CA GLN A 24 3.24 2.34 2.51
C GLN A 24 3.56 0.87 2.83
N LYS A 25 4.77 0.40 2.50
CA LYS A 25 5.22 -0.97 2.82
C LYS A 25 5.33 -1.19 4.32
N GLN A 26 5.88 -0.22 5.06
CA GLN A 26 6.00 -0.30 6.51
C GLN A 26 4.64 -0.27 7.21
N MET A 27 3.71 0.57 6.77
CA MET A 27 2.35 0.64 7.31
C MET A 27 1.57 -0.64 7.05
N LYS A 28 1.66 -1.23 5.84
CA LYS A 28 1.04 -2.54 5.55
C LYS A 28 1.56 -3.63 6.50
N SER A 29 2.87 -3.65 6.76
CA SER A 29 3.47 -4.59 7.72
C SER A 29 2.97 -4.34 9.15
N LEU A 30 2.86 -3.07 9.56
CA LEU A 30 2.32 -2.69 10.87
C LEU A 30 0.86 -3.13 11.03
N PHE A 31 0.01 -2.92 10.01
CA PHE A 31 -1.38 -3.35 10.08
C PHE A 31 -1.52 -4.86 10.18
N GLY A 32 -0.67 -5.61 9.46
CA GLY A 32 -0.61 -7.07 9.60
C GLY A 32 -0.19 -7.49 11.01
N PHE A 33 0.86 -6.87 11.56
CA PHE A 33 1.34 -7.14 12.91
C PHE A 33 0.30 -6.82 14.00
N GLN A 34 -0.47 -5.75 13.81
CA GLN A 34 -1.51 -5.33 14.76
C GLN A 34 -2.88 -5.96 14.51
N ASP A 35 -2.99 -6.86 13.52
CA ASP A 35 -4.24 -7.50 13.13
C ASP A 35 -5.36 -6.49 12.76
N THR A 36 -4.98 -5.43 12.06
CA THR A 36 -5.89 -4.36 11.60
C THR A 36 -5.97 -4.22 10.08
N LEU A 37 -5.18 -5.01 9.33
CA LEU A 37 -5.11 -4.93 7.87
C LEU A 37 -6.49 -5.13 7.21
N GLU A 38 -7.31 -6.04 7.73
CA GLU A 38 -8.65 -6.29 7.22
C GLU A 38 -9.55 -5.04 7.31
N ALA A 39 -9.47 -4.30 8.42
CA ALA A 39 -10.23 -3.06 8.60
C ALA A 39 -9.78 -1.97 7.61
N VAL A 40 -8.48 -1.88 7.31
CA VAL A 40 -7.93 -0.92 6.34
C VAL A 40 -8.34 -1.28 4.90
N VAL A 41 -8.33 -2.55 4.54
CA VAL A 41 -8.61 -2.99 3.16
C VAL A 41 -10.11 -3.06 2.88
N ASN A 42 -10.88 -3.69 3.77
CA ASN A 42 -12.30 -3.97 3.55
C ASN A 42 -13.21 -2.90 4.16
N GLY A 43 -12.73 -2.15 5.15
CA GLY A 43 -13.56 -1.26 5.95
C GLY A 43 -14.44 -2.04 6.92
N VAL A 44 -15.12 -1.30 7.80
CA VAL A 44 -16.10 -1.89 8.70
C VAL A 44 -17.45 -1.95 8.01
N GLN A 45 -17.95 -3.16 7.75
CA GLN A 45 -19.26 -3.34 7.14
C GLN A 45 -20.38 -2.93 8.09
N ALA A 46 -21.45 -2.36 7.54
CA ALA A 46 -22.63 -2.02 8.32
C ALA A 46 -23.29 -3.28 8.91
N LEU A 47 -23.67 -3.20 10.17
CA LEU A 47 -24.37 -4.28 10.85
C LEU A 47 -25.83 -4.38 10.33
N PRO A 48 -26.31 -5.56 9.89
CA PRO A 48 -27.71 -5.73 9.50
C PRO A 48 -28.64 -5.65 10.74
N ALA A 49 -29.86 -5.16 10.54
CA ALA A 49 -30.81 -4.92 11.64
C ALA A 49 -31.15 -6.19 12.47
N ASN A 50 -31.12 -7.35 11.83
CA ASN A 50 -31.38 -8.66 12.43
C ASN A 50 -30.11 -9.39 12.91
N ALA A 51 -28.97 -8.69 13.02
CA ALA A 51 -27.71 -9.30 13.44
C ALA A 51 -27.82 -9.94 14.84
N ASN A 52 -27.40 -11.21 14.91
CA ASN A 52 -27.29 -11.96 16.16
C ASN A 52 -26.16 -11.39 17.06
N GLN A 53 -26.08 -11.89 18.30
CA GLN A 53 -25.11 -11.38 19.27
C GLN A 53 -23.65 -11.57 18.81
N GLU A 54 -23.35 -12.67 18.12
CA GLU A 54 -22.01 -12.96 17.59
C GLU A 54 -21.60 -11.94 16.53
N ALA A 55 -22.48 -11.63 15.57
CA ALA A 55 -22.24 -10.62 14.54
C ALA A 55 -22.06 -9.22 15.15
N ARG A 56 -22.83 -8.89 16.20
CA ARG A 56 -22.67 -7.63 16.95
C ARG A 56 -21.31 -7.54 17.65
N ASN A 57 -20.83 -8.63 18.23
CA ASN A 57 -19.53 -8.69 18.88
C ASN A 57 -18.40 -8.54 17.85
N ALA A 58 -18.47 -9.29 16.75
CA ALA A 58 -17.50 -9.21 15.65
C ALA A 58 -17.42 -7.78 15.05
N HIS A 59 -18.58 -7.13 14.85
CA HIS A 59 -18.62 -5.74 14.37
C HIS A 59 -17.96 -4.76 15.36
N LYS A 60 -18.19 -4.92 16.67
CA LYS A 60 -17.54 -4.09 17.70
C LYS A 60 -16.03 -4.28 17.68
N ASP A 61 -15.55 -5.50 17.53
CA ASP A 61 -14.12 -5.78 17.47
C ASP A 61 -13.50 -5.24 16.17
N MET A 62 -14.21 -5.33 15.05
CA MET A 62 -13.79 -4.70 13.79
C MET A 62 -13.74 -3.17 13.90
N LYS A 63 -14.69 -2.53 14.59
CA LYS A 63 -14.63 -1.09 14.90
C LYS A 63 -13.42 -0.71 15.73
N LYS A 64 -13.04 -1.52 16.73
CA LYS A 64 -11.80 -1.27 17.50
C LYS A 64 -10.56 -1.36 16.62
N LYS A 65 -10.51 -2.34 15.72
CA LYS A 65 -9.41 -2.50 14.74
C LYS A 65 -9.31 -1.30 13.80
N ASP A 66 -10.45 -0.83 13.29
CA ASP A 66 -10.55 0.37 12.45
C ASP A 66 -10.03 1.62 13.18
N CYS A 67 -10.50 1.89 14.40
CA CYS A 67 -10.00 3.01 15.21
C CYS A 67 -8.49 2.91 15.47
N LYS A 68 -7.99 1.70 15.76
CA LYS A 68 -6.55 1.46 15.99
C LYS A 68 -5.72 1.74 14.73
N ALA A 69 -6.19 1.29 13.57
CA ALA A 69 -5.52 1.56 12.30
C ALA A 69 -5.57 3.04 11.91
N LEU A 70 -6.71 3.71 12.10
CA LEU A 70 -6.85 5.13 11.81
C LEU A 70 -5.88 5.95 12.66
N TYR A 71 -5.80 5.65 13.96
CA TYR A 71 -4.83 6.29 14.85
C TYR A 71 -3.38 6.03 14.40
N ALA A 72 -3.05 4.81 13.99
CA ALA A 72 -1.73 4.49 13.46
C ALA A 72 -1.38 5.31 12.21
N ILE A 73 -2.33 5.48 11.28
CA ILE A 73 -2.15 6.31 10.09
C ILE A 73 -1.92 7.77 10.50
N GLN A 74 -2.79 8.33 11.34
CA GLN A 74 -2.71 9.72 11.79
C GLN A 74 -1.41 10.02 12.55
N ALA A 75 -0.91 9.07 13.34
CA ALA A 75 0.37 9.20 14.06
C ALA A 75 1.60 9.07 13.15
N ALA A 76 1.44 8.50 11.96
CA ALA A 76 2.51 8.21 11.02
C ALA A 76 2.54 9.19 9.83
N VAL A 77 1.85 10.33 9.90
CA VAL A 77 1.83 11.33 8.82
C VAL A 77 2.31 12.69 9.31
N ASP A 78 2.86 13.50 8.41
CA ASP A 78 3.14 14.91 8.69
C ASP A 78 1.85 15.75 8.74
N THR A 79 1.97 17.02 9.16
CA THR A 79 0.82 17.93 9.28
C THR A 79 0.04 18.07 7.97
N ALA A 80 0.72 18.19 6.84
CA ALA A 80 0.07 18.38 5.54
C ALA A 80 -0.76 17.16 5.12
N ASN A 81 -0.25 15.96 5.38
CA ASN A 81 -0.99 14.72 5.11
C ASN A 81 -2.08 14.46 6.15
N PHE A 82 -1.88 14.85 7.41
CA PHE A 82 -2.91 14.81 8.44
C PHE A 82 -4.12 15.66 8.04
N ASP A 83 -3.90 16.92 7.64
CA ASP A 83 -4.97 17.82 7.21
C ASP A 83 -5.77 17.22 6.04
N ARG A 84 -5.09 16.52 5.14
CA ARG A 84 -5.73 15.84 4.00
C ARG A 84 -6.68 14.72 4.40
N ILE A 85 -6.37 13.96 5.45
CA ILE A 85 -7.20 12.84 5.93
C ILE A 85 -8.06 13.21 7.15
N SER A 86 -7.99 14.46 7.63
CA SER A 86 -8.65 14.89 8.87
C SER A 86 -10.18 14.84 8.84
N HIS A 87 -10.78 14.83 7.65
CA HIS A 87 -12.23 14.87 7.45
C HIS A 87 -12.89 13.49 7.31
N VAL A 88 -12.12 12.41 7.38
CA VAL A 88 -12.64 11.04 7.28
C VAL A 88 -12.58 10.31 8.60
N ASP A 89 -13.55 9.42 8.83
CA ASP A 89 -13.76 8.78 10.12
C ASP A 89 -13.28 7.31 10.16
N THR A 90 -12.83 6.77 9.02
CA THR A 90 -12.40 5.37 8.92
C THR A 90 -10.96 5.23 8.43
N ALA A 91 -10.28 4.17 8.87
CA ALA A 91 -8.93 3.88 8.44
C ALA A 91 -8.84 3.59 6.94
N LYS A 92 -9.88 2.94 6.39
CA LYS A 92 -10.00 2.67 4.96
C LYS A 92 -10.01 3.96 4.13
N GLU A 93 -10.88 4.91 4.48
CA GLU A 93 -10.98 6.17 3.74
C GLU A 93 -9.67 6.97 3.82
N ALA A 94 -9.07 7.04 5.00
CA ALA A 94 -7.78 7.72 5.18
C ALA A 94 -6.69 7.09 4.32
N TRP A 95 -6.62 5.75 4.31
CA TRP A 95 -5.68 5.00 3.49
C TRP A 95 -5.90 5.20 1.99
N ASP A 96 -7.15 5.12 1.54
CA ASP A 96 -7.52 5.28 0.13
C ASP A 96 -7.21 6.69 -0.39
N ILE A 97 -7.40 7.73 0.44
CA ILE A 97 -7.00 9.12 0.11
C ILE A 97 -5.49 9.21 -0.10
N LEU A 98 -4.69 8.65 0.82
CA LEU A 98 -3.23 8.69 0.72
C LEU A 98 -2.74 7.90 -0.51
N VAL A 99 -3.28 6.70 -0.75
CA VAL A 99 -2.99 5.91 -1.95
C VAL A 99 -3.35 6.70 -3.21
N LYS A 100 -4.55 7.28 -3.27
CA LYS A 100 -4.97 8.07 -4.44
C LYS A 100 -4.06 9.28 -4.68
N TYR A 101 -3.62 9.95 -3.62
CA TYR A 101 -2.75 11.11 -3.74
C TYR A 101 -1.35 10.74 -4.25
N TYR A 102 -0.71 9.74 -3.63
CA TYR A 102 0.69 9.43 -3.90
C TYR A 102 0.90 8.46 -5.05
N ASP A 103 0.02 7.48 -5.21
CA ASP A 103 0.05 6.59 -6.38
C ASP A 103 -0.67 7.21 -7.59
N GLY A 104 -1.27 8.40 -7.43
CA GLY A 104 -2.11 9.05 -8.44
C GLY A 104 -3.39 8.26 -8.76
N GLY A 105 -3.74 7.31 -7.90
CA GLY A 105 -4.77 6.31 -8.15
C GLY A 105 -4.41 5.32 -9.27
N GLU A 106 -5.29 4.34 -9.47
CA GLU A 106 -5.11 3.25 -10.45
C GLU A 106 -4.87 3.77 -11.89
N LYS A 107 -5.42 4.95 -12.23
CA LYS A 107 -5.26 5.58 -13.54
C LYS A 107 -3.84 6.07 -13.82
N VAL A 108 -3.15 6.68 -12.85
CA VAL A 108 -1.76 7.15 -13.04
C VAL A 108 -0.81 5.95 -13.08
N LYS A 109 -1.05 4.93 -12.25
CA LYS A 109 -0.36 3.63 -12.36
C LYS A 109 -0.54 3.01 -13.74
N ALA A 110 -1.75 3.01 -14.30
CA ALA A 110 -2.01 2.48 -15.64
C ALA A 110 -1.26 3.26 -16.74
N VAL A 111 -1.27 4.60 -16.71
CA VAL A 111 -0.53 5.42 -17.69
C VAL A 111 0.98 5.22 -17.57
N LYS A 112 1.51 5.20 -16.34
CA LYS A 112 2.92 4.91 -16.07
C LYS A 112 3.28 3.52 -16.54
N LEU A 113 2.43 2.53 -16.30
CA LEU A 113 2.63 1.16 -16.74
C LEU A 113 2.64 1.05 -18.27
N GLN A 114 1.75 1.74 -18.98
CA GLN A 114 1.77 1.78 -20.45
C GLN A 114 3.07 2.39 -20.99
N SER A 115 3.58 3.45 -20.37
CA SER A 115 4.89 4.01 -20.74
C SER A 115 6.03 3.01 -20.48
N LEU A 116 6.00 2.29 -19.36
CA LEU A 116 6.99 1.26 -19.03
C LEU A 116 6.91 0.04 -19.96
N ARG A 117 5.72 -0.41 -20.35
CA ARG A 117 5.51 -1.46 -21.36
C ARG A 117 6.18 -1.08 -22.67
N ARG A 118 5.94 0.15 -23.15
CA ARG A 118 6.57 0.67 -24.37
C ARG A 118 8.09 0.74 -24.24
N GLN A 119 8.62 1.18 -23.10
CA GLN A 119 10.06 1.18 -22.85
C GLN A 119 10.63 -0.24 -22.86
N TYR A 120 9.91 -1.21 -22.31
CA TYR A 120 10.32 -2.62 -22.29
C TYR A 120 10.32 -3.21 -23.70
N GLU A 121 9.29 -2.96 -24.49
CA GLU A 121 9.23 -3.39 -25.89
C GLU A 121 10.38 -2.84 -26.71
N LEU A 122 10.69 -1.55 -26.56
CA LEU A 122 11.77 -0.86 -27.27
C LEU A 122 13.16 -1.15 -26.70
N LEU A 123 13.26 -1.77 -25.51
CA LEU A 123 14.53 -2.12 -24.90
C LEU A 123 15.22 -3.18 -25.76
N GLN A 124 16.44 -2.88 -26.17
CA GLN A 124 17.31 -3.76 -26.94
C GLN A 124 18.76 -3.53 -26.49
N MET A 125 19.60 -4.55 -26.62
CA MET A 125 21.00 -4.44 -26.26
C MET A 125 21.72 -3.53 -27.26
N GLU A 126 22.36 -2.47 -26.75
CA GLU A 126 23.17 -1.59 -27.59
C GLU A 126 24.57 -2.17 -27.81
N LYS A 127 25.28 -1.71 -28.86
CA LYS A 127 26.64 -2.19 -29.17
C LYS A 127 27.66 -1.93 -28.06
N SER A 128 27.40 -0.94 -27.22
CA SER A 128 28.21 -0.57 -26.05
C SER A 128 27.79 -1.29 -24.76
N ASP A 129 26.66 -2.00 -24.76
CA ASP A 129 26.21 -2.74 -23.59
C ASP A 129 26.98 -4.05 -23.43
N SER A 130 27.29 -4.39 -22.18
CA SER A 130 27.65 -5.74 -21.78
C SER A 130 26.37 -6.53 -21.47
N ILE A 131 26.46 -7.87 -21.49
CA ILE A 131 25.34 -8.74 -21.10
C ILE A 131 24.85 -8.40 -19.68
N GLY A 132 25.78 -8.15 -18.75
CA GLY A 132 25.44 -7.79 -17.37
C GLY A 132 24.75 -6.44 -17.24
N SER A 133 25.20 -5.42 -17.98
CA SER A 133 24.57 -4.10 -17.96
C SER A 133 23.19 -4.12 -18.60
N TYR A 134 23.00 -4.88 -19.68
CA TYR A 134 21.69 -5.08 -20.29
C TYR A 134 20.73 -5.82 -19.35
N ALA A 135 21.17 -6.92 -18.74
CA ALA A 135 20.36 -7.67 -17.77
C ALA A 135 19.93 -6.80 -16.58
N ALA A 136 20.81 -5.92 -16.08
CA ALA A 136 20.46 -4.97 -15.01
C ALA A 136 19.39 -3.96 -15.45
N LYS A 137 19.46 -3.45 -16.70
CA LYS A 137 18.43 -2.56 -17.26
C LYS A 137 17.07 -3.28 -17.37
N VAL A 138 17.06 -4.52 -17.88
CA VAL A 138 15.85 -5.36 -17.96
C VAL A 138 15.25 -5.58 -16.57
N GLN A 139 16.06 -5.99 -15.58
CA GLN A 139 15.60 -6.24 -14.22
C GLN A 139 15.04 -4.99 -13.54
N SER A 140 15.69 -3.84 -13.69
CA SER A 140 15.21 -2.57 -13.14
C SER A 140 13.84 -2.18 -13.71
N LEU A 141 13.66 -2.36 -15.03
CA LEU A 141 12.43 -2.03 -15.72
C LEU A 141 11.29 -2.98 -15.31
N VAL A 142 11.56 -4.29 -15.23
CA VAL A 142 10.64 -5.31 -14.73
C VAL A 142 10.21 -5.03 -13.29
N HIS A 143 11.15 -4.68 -12.42
CA HIS A 143 10.84 -4.36 -11.02
C HIS A 143 9.87 -3.18 -10.92
N THR A 144 10.10 -2.15 -11.74
CA THR A 144 9.25 -0.95 -11.81
C THR A 144 7.86 -1.27 -12.36
N MET A 145 7.75 -2.13 -13.37
CA MET A 145 6.48 -2.58 -13.94
C MET A 145 5.68 -3.44 -12.93
N LYS A 146 6.33 -4.38 -12.23
CA LYS A 146 5.72 -5.17 -11.14
C LYS A 146 5.18 -4.25 -10.03
N HIS A 147 5.90 -3.19 -9.68
CA HIS A 147 5.46 -2.19 -8.69
C HIS A 147 4.22 -1.41 -9.15
N CYS A 148 4.00 -1.26 -10.46
CA CYS A 148 2.79 -0.66 -11.03
C CYS A 148 1.62 -1.65 -11.16
N GLY A 149 1.76 -2.90 -10.73
CA GLY A 149 0.70 -3.92 -10.75
C GLY A 149 0.74 -4.89 -11.93
N GLU A 150 1.80 -4.88 -12.75
CA GLU A 150 1.95 -5.83 -13.86
C GLU A 150 2.25 -7.24 -13.37
N GLN A 151 1.58 -8.23 -13.95
CA GLN A 151 1.95 -9.63 -13.83
C GLN A 151 3.01 -9.98 -14.88
N ILE A 152 4.29 -9.86 -14.52
CA ILE A 152 5.40 -10.27 -15.38
C ILE A 152 5.81 -11.70 -15.05
N THR A 153 5.71 -12.60 -16.03
CA THR A 153 6.15 -14.00 -15.92
C THR A 153 7.64 -14.12 -16.25
N ASP A 154 8.36 -15.02 -15.59
CA ASP A 154 9.80 -15.24 -15.81
C ASP A 154 10.14 -15.58 -17.27
N LYS A 155 9.22 -16.25 -17.97
CA LYS A 155 9.34 -16.54 -19.41
C LYS A 155 9.50 -15.27 -20.26
N MET A 156 8.74 -14.21 -19.96
CA MET A 156 8.80 -12.95 -20.70
C MET A 156 10.12 -12.20 -20.50
N ILE A 157 10.82 -12.47 -19.40
CA ILE A 157 12.13 -11.88 -19.06
C ILE A 157 13.25 -12.62 -19.80
N VAL A 158 13.16 -13.95 -19.87
CA VAL A 158 14.16 -14.80 -20.54
C VAL A 158 14.13 -14.63 -22.06
N GLU A 159 12.97 -14.32 -22.64
CA GLU A 159 12.81 -14.08 -24.08
C GLU A 159 13.25 -12.67 -24.54
N LYS A 160 13.72 -11.80 -23.62
CA LYS A 160 14.07 -10.39 -23.88
C LYS A 160 15.57 -10.10 -23.82
#